data_AF-A0A4R5UCP9-F1
#
_entry.id   AF-A0A4R5UCP9-F1
#
_cell.length_a   1.000
_cell.length_b   1.000
_cell.length_c   1.000
_cell.angle_alpha   90.00
_cell.angle_beta   90.00
_cell.angle_gamma   90.00
#
_symmetry.space_group_name_H-M   'P 1'
#
loop_
_entity.id
_entity.type
_entity.pdbx_description
1 polymer ?
#
loop_
_entity_poly.entity_id
_entity_poly.type
_entity_poly.pdbx_seq_one_letter_code
_entity_poly.pdbx_strand_id
1 'polypeptide(L)'
;MRLTGSGSLVRSVVSHPCFPGSRDGGAPAGYDNVTRDALGRQASADVRYSPCARSRRQHGVPGFMMTLEMMQAFFSDTRQKNIEAGKDWSIDEVCRWSFFFVDEDGSALLPVARHMESLGYTVVGVTEPDGDEDPFFYLQVDKLEQHTPESLQARVEALYAIAEQFEIADYDGMNVVAA
;
A
#
# COMPACT_ATOMS: atom_id res chain seq x y z
N MET A 1 49.37 52.58 9.70
CA MET A 1 50.04 52.98 8.44
C MET A 1 50.73 51.77 7.81
N ARG A 2 50.01 51.03 6.95
CA ARG A 2 50.43 49.99 5.97
C ARG A 2 49.17 49.76 5.10
N LEU A 3 49.04 50.32 3.90
CA LEU A 3 49.48 49.89 2.56
C LEU A 3 48.84 48.58 2.01
N THR A 4 48.40 48.67 0.75
CA THR A 4 48.04 47.63 -0.26
C THR A 4 46.65 46.99 -0.12
N GLY A 5 45.85 46.70 -1.16
CA GLY A 5 46.01 46.76 -2.61
C GLY A 5 44.74 46.18 -3.28
N SER A 6 44.53 46.52 -4.55
CA SER A 6 43.31 46.34 -5.37
C SER A 6 42.88 44.90 -5.69
N GLY A 7 41.55 44.75 -5.90
CA GLY A 7 40.95 44.01 -7.01
C GLY A 7 40.75 42.50 -6.85
N SER A 8 39.50 42.03 -6.92
CA SER A 8 39.20 40.64 -7.29
C SER A 8 37.89 40.54 -8.07
N LEU A 9 37.99 39.96 -9.26
CA LEU A 9 36.96 39.83 -10.28
C LEU A 9 36.63 38.33 -10.46
N VAL A 10 35.33 38.03 -10.48
CA VAL A 10 34.58 36.99 -11.21
C VAL A 10 35.04 35.51 -11.27
N ARG A 11 34.05 34.66 -10.91
CA ARG A 11 33.56 33.41 -11.54
C ARG A 11 34.52 32.59 -12.42
N SER A 12 34.64 31.32 -12.05
CA SER A 12 35.17 30.26 -12.91
C SER A 12 34.25 29.05 -12.88
N VAL A 13 33.87 28.56 -14.06
CA VAL A 13 33.92 27.15 -14.51
C VAL A 13 33.25 27.09 -15.87
N VAL A 14 34.07 26.91 -16.91
CA VAL A 14 33.65 26.42 -18.23
C VAL A 14 34.69 25.39 -18.64
N SER A 15 34.25 24.14 -18.77
CA SER A 15 34.91 23.12 -19.58
C SER A 15 34.09 22.94 -20.85
N HIS A 16 34.71 23.18 -21.99
CA HIS A 16 34.36 22.64 -23.30
C HIS A 16 35.65 22.01 -23.85
N PRO A 17 35.57 20.96 -24.69
CA PRO A 17 35.45 21.14 -26.14
C PRO A 17 34.45 20.13 -26.76
N CYS A 18 33.95 20.19 -27.99
CA CYS A 18 34.23 20.97 -29.18
C CYS A 18 33.01 20.89 -30.14
N PHE A 19 32.87 21.96 -30.92
CA PHE A 19 32.09 22.27 -32.14
C PHE A 19 31.99 21.16 -33.24
N PRO A 20 31.32 21.36 -34.42
CA PRO A 20 30.15 22.18 -34.80
C PRO A 20 29.18 21.58 -35.87
N GLY A 21 28.07 22.30 -36.16
CA GLY A 21 27.49 22.42 -37.52
C GLY A 21 26.06 21.89 -37.70
N SER A 22 25.00 22.71 -37.58
CA SER A 22 24.30 23.45 -38.66
C SER A 22 23.75 22.59 -39.82
N ARG A 23 22.42 22.36 -39.90
CA ARG A 23 21.41 23.20 -40.60
C ARG A 23 20.09 22.44 -40.84
N ASP A 24 19.00 23.22 -40.77
CA ASP A 24 17.71 23.14 -41.46
C ASP A 24 16.97 21.81 -41.68
N GLY A 25 15.68 21.82 -41.32
CA GLY A 25 14.68 21.04 -42.05
C GLY A 25 13.46 20.61 -41.23
N GLY A 26 12.40 21.41 -41.29
CA GLY A 26 10.99 21.00 -41.29
C GLY A 26 10.51 19.78 -40.49
N ALA A 27 9.69 20.04 -39.48
CA ALA A 27 8.53 19.20 -39.17
C ALA A 27 7.63 19.02 -40.42
N PRO A 28 6.78 17.98 -40.57
CA PRO A 28 6.04 17.36 -39.47
C PRO A 28 5.73 15.86 -39.57
N ALA A 29 5.09 15.38 -38.50
CA ALA A 29 4.20 14.22 -38.44
C ALA A 29 4.82 12.82 -38.48
N GLY A 30 4.40 12.00 -37.51
CA GLY A 30 4.66 10.57 -37.44
C GLY A 30 5.72 10.24 -36.39
N TYR A 31 5.29 10.07 -35.14
CA TYR A 31 6.07 9.34 -34.17
C TYR A 31 6.03 7.86 -34.58
N ASP A 32 7.08 7.37 -35.23
CA ASP A 32 7.27 5.96 -35.51
C ASP A 32 8.77 5.67 -35.39
N ASN A 33 9.20 5.38 -34.17
CA ASN A 33 10.60 5.18 -33.84
C ASN A 33 10.79 3.74 -33.36
N VAL A 34 10.71 2.80 -34.31
CA VAL A 34 11.26 1.44 -34.17
C VAL A 34 12.77 1.53 -34.43
N THR A 35 13.58 1.59 -33.39
CA THR A 35 15.03 1.43 -33.52
C THR A 35 15.34 -0.03 -33.84
N ARG A 36 15.88 -0.29 -35.03
CA ARG A 36 16.43 -1.59 -35.45
C ARG A 36 17.94 -1.62 -35.17
N ASP A 37 18.41 -2.66 -34.49
CA ASP A 37 19.85 -2.96 -34.35
C ASP A 37 20.44 -3.53 -35.64
N ALA A 38 21.78 -3.42 -35.78
CA ALA A 38 22.59 -3.78 -36.95
C ALA A 38 22.63 -5.29 -37.32
N LEU A 39 21.73 -6.11 -36.79
CA LEU A 39 21.58 -7.54 -37.12
C LEU A 39 20.16 -7.93 -37.56
N GLY A 40 19.27 -6.96 -37.80
CA GLY A 40 18.00 -7.20 -38.52
C GLY A 40 17.00 -8.11 -37.80
N ARG A 41 17.02 -8.21 -36.47
CA ARG A 41 15.96 -8.90 -35.71
C ARG A 41 15.08 -7.87 -35.00
N GLN A 42 13.78 -7.94 -35.26
CA GLN A 42 12.74 -7.11 -34.65
C GLN A 42 12.65 -7.43 -33.15
N ALA A 43 12.79 -6.42 -32.29
CA ALA A 43 12.37 -6.48 -30.89
C ALA A 43 11.31 -5.40 -30.68
N SER A 44 10.08 -5.82 -30.41
CA SER A 44 8.93 -4.98 -30.15
C SER A 44 9.21 -3.98 -29.02
N ALA A 45 8.65 -2.78 -29.19
CA ALA A 45 8.47 -1.80 -28.14
C ALA A 45 7.77 -2.44 -26.94
N ASP A 46 8.36 -2.30 -25.76
CA ASP A 46 7.65 -2.50 -24.50
C ASP A 46 8.09 -1.39 -23.54
N VAL A 47 7.17 -0.45 -23.35
CA VAL A 47 7.21 0.58 -22.32
C VAL A 47 7.33 -0.14 -20.98
N ARG A 48 8.50 -0.09 -20.36
CA ARG A 48 8.66 -0.46 -18.94
C ARG A 48 9.00 0.77 -18.13
N TYR A 49 7.98 1.60 -17.92
CA TYR A 49 7.80 2.17 -16.59
C TYR A 49 7.35 1.01 -15.71
N SER A 50 8.26 0.42 -14.93
CA SER A 50 7.91 -0.51 -13.85
C SER A 50 7.98 0.24 -12.53
N PRO A 51 6.89 0.90 -12.08
CA PRO A 51 6.63 0.98 -10.66
C PRO A 51 6.15 -0.42 -10.23
N CYS A 52 6.34 -0.80 -8.98
CA CYS A 52 6.03 -2.14 -8.48
C CYS A 52 6.97 -3.25 -8.97
N ALA A 53 8.26 -3.10 -8.67
CA ALA A 53 8.96 -4.23 -8.06
C ALA A 53 8.73 -4.18 -6.54
N ARG A 54 7.46 -4.20 -6.12
CA ARG A 54 7.13 -4.50 -4.73
C ARG A 54 7.51 -5.96 -4.57
N SER A 55 8.64 -6.17 -3.91
CA SER A 55 9.26 -7.47 -3.73
C SER A 55 8.16 -8.46 -3.36
N ARG A 56 7.92 -9.41 -4.25
CA ARG A 56 6.95 -10.49 -4.12
C ARG A 56 7.25 -11.17 -2.79
N ARG A 57 6.57 -10.76 -1.71
CA ARG A 57 6.66 -11.42 -0.42
C ARG A 57 5.92 -12.74 -0.58
N GLN A 58 6.72 -13.75 -0.89
CA GLN A 58 6.30 -15.13 -0.88
C GLN A 58 5.87 -15.47 0.56
N HIS A 59 4.57 -15.45 0.85
CA HIS A 59 4.03 -16.20 1.96
C HIS A 59 3.42 -17.51 1.45
N GLY A 60 4.29 -18.31 0.82
CA GLY A 60 4.09 -19.75 0.67
C GLY A 60 4.41 -20.48 1.98
N VAL A 61 3.76 -20.09 3.08
CA VAL A 61 3.75 -20.85 4.33
C VAL A 61 2.36 -21.46 4.52
N PRO A 62 2.23 -22.80 4.47
CA PRO A 62 0.99 -23.46 4.86
C PRO A 62 0.90 -23.38 6.40
N GLY A 63 0.39 -22.27 6.94
CA GLY A 63 0.40 -22.07 8.39
C GLY A 63 -0.22 -20.79 8.95
N PHE A 64 -0.56 -19.81 8.11
CA PHE A 64 -1.30 -18.61 8.56
C PHE A 64 -2.68 -18.49 7.88
N MET A 65 -3.34 -19.63 7.66
CA MET A 65 -4.79 -19.61 7.48
C MET A 65 -5.38 -19.49 8.88
N MET A 66 -6.00 -18.35 9.19
CA MET A 66 -6.73 -18.15 10.44
C MET A 66 -7.75 -19.29 10.58
N THR A 67 -7.45 -20.30 11.40
CA THR A 67 -8.21 -21.55 11.40
C THR A 67 -9.55 -21.38 12.10
N LEU A 68 -10.52 -22.24 11.75
CA LEU A 68 -11.80 -22.26 12.45
C LEU A 68 -11.63 -22.49 13.95
N GLU A 69 -10.69 -23.34 14.36
CA GLU A 69 -10.38 -23.57 15.77
C GLU A 69 -9.88 -22.30 16.47
N MET A 70 -9.03 -21.50 15.81
CA MET A 70 -8.56 -20.24 16.35
C MET A 70 -9.71 -19.21 16.47
N MET A 71 -10.63 -19.20 15.50
CA MET A 71 -11.84 -18.37 15.60
C MET A 71 -12.75 -18.83 16.75
N GLN A 72 -12.95 -20.13 16.93
CA GLN A 72 -13.74 -20.67 18.05
C GLN A 72 -13.11 -20.33 19.40
N ALA A 73 -11.78 -20.39 19.51
CA ALA A 73 -11.04 -19.97 20.69
C ALA A 73 -11.24 -18.47 20.96
N PHE A 74 -11.08 -17.62 19.93
CA PHE A 74 -11.28 -16.17 20.04
C PHE A 74 -12.69 -15.80 20.54
N PHE A 75 -13.74 -16.45 20.01
CA PHE A 75 -15.10 -16.25 20.49
C PHE A 75 -15.27 -16.68 21.95
N SER A 76 -14.74 -17.85 22.30
CA SER A 76 -14.83 -18.37 23.67
C SER A 76 -14.10 -17.48 24.67
N ASP A 77 -12.89 -17.02 24.34
CA ASP A 77 -12.10 -16.10 25.16
C ASP A 77 -12.80 -14.74 25.30
N THR A 78 -13.38 -14.21 24.23
CA THR A 78 -14.07 -12.91 24.28
C THR A 78 -15.33 -12.98 25.13
N ARG A 79 -16.12 -14.06 25.03
CA ARG A 79 -17.27 -14.32 25.92
C ARG A 79 -16.83 -14.36 27.38
N GLN A 80 -15.78 -15.14 27.67
CA GLN A 80 -15.27 -15.29 29.04
C GLN A 80 -14.79 -13.94 29.61
N LYS A 81 -14.00 -13.18 28.84
CA LYS A 81 -13.54 -11.83 29.23
C LYS A 81 -14.69 -10.86 29.45
N ASN A 82 -15.76 -10.93 28.65
CA ASN A 82 -16.93 -10.08 28.84
C ASN A 82 -17.68 -10.43 30.12
N ILE A 83 -17.85 -11.71 30.44
CA ILE A 83 -18.45 -12.17 31.70
C ILE A 83 -17.62 -11.71 32.90
N GLU A 84 -16.30 -11.90 32.85
CA GLU A 84 -15.39 -11.49 33.93
C GLU A 84 -15.35 -9.98 34.13
N ALA A 85 -15.45 -9.22 33.04
CA ALA A 85 -15.51 -7.75 33.07
C ALA A 85 -16.91 -7.21 33.43
N GLY A 86 -17.92 -8.06 33.60
CA GLY A 86 -19.31 -7.64 33.86
C GLY A 86 -19.90 -6.79 32.73
N LYS A 87 -19.52 -7.08 31.48
CA LYS A 87 -20.04 -6.37 30.29
C LYS A 87 -21.40 -6.94 29.90
N ASP A 88 -22.33 -6.06 29.56
CA ASP A 88 -23.70 -6.43 29.16
C ASP A 88 -23.85 -6.81 27.67
N TRP A 89 -22.75 -6.96 26.92
CA TRP A 89 -22.79 -7.30 25.48
C TRP A 89 -22.13 -8.65 25.20
N SER A 90 -22.66 -9.36 24.20
CA SER A 90 -22.10 -10.62 23.72
C SER A 90 -21.49 -10.47 22.32
N ILE A 91 -20.36 -11.13 22.09
CA ILE A 91 -19.75 -11.25 20.75
C ILE A 91 -20.64 -12.04 19.77
N ASP A 92 -21.61 -12.80 20.29
CA ASP A 92 -22.59 -13.53 19.48
C ASP A 92 -23.72 -12.66 18.94
N GLU A 93 -23.81 -11.39 19.37
CA GLU A 93 -24.82 -10.45 18.88
C GLU A 93 -24.24 -9.57 17.76
N VAL A 94 -25.02 -8.59 17.31
CA VAL A 94 -24.51 -7.58 16.36
C VAL A 94 -23.42 -6.79 17.06
N CYS A 95 -22.20 -6.87 16.51
CA CYS A 95 -21.04 -6.16 17.02
C CYS A 95 -20.51 -5.21 15.96
N ARG A 96 -19.76 -4.20 16.40
CA ARG A 96 -18.94 -3.40 15.50
C ARG A 96 -17.59 -4.08 15.33
N TRP A 97 -17.36 -4.53 14.10
CA TRP A 97 -16.11 -5.13 13.66
C TRP A 97 -15.28 -4.07 12.95
N SER A 98 -14.10 -3.80 13.49
CA SER A 98 -13.10 -2.91 12.89
C SER A 98 -12.01 -3.78 12.28
N PHE A 99 -11.68 -3.53 11.01
CA PHE A 99 -10.68 -4.25 10.24
C PHE A 99 -9.57 -3.27 9.85
N PHE A 100 -8.32 -3.72 9.94
CA PHE A 100 -7.14 -2.89 9.73
C PHE A 100 -6.32 -3.40 8.56
N PHE A 101 -6.13 -2.55 7.55
CA PHE A 101 -5.23 -2.79 6.44
C PHE A 101 -3.99 -1.93 6.59
N VAL A 102 -2.84 -2.48 6.23
CA VAL A 102 -1.55 -1.84 6.47
C VAL A 102 -0.77 -1.69 5.18
N ASP A 103 -0.13 -0.53 5.00
CA ASP A 103 0.72 -0.25 3.85
C ASP A 103 1.81 0.79 4.17
N GLU A 104 2.96 0.72 3.50
CA GLU A 104 4.02 1.74 3.63
C GLU A 104 3.64 3.05 2.90
N ASP A 105 2.69 2.99 1.97
CA ASP A 105 2.13 4.14 1.25
C ASP A 105 0.64 4.30 1.58
N GLY A 106 0.30 5.33 2.36
CA GLY A 106 -1.09 5.65 2.69
C GLY A 106 -1.95 5.94 1.45
N SER A 107 -1.35 6.33 0.32
CA SER A 107 -2.07 6.53 -0.95
C SER A 107 -2.56 5.22 -1.55
N ALA A 108 -1.85 4.11 -1.32
CA ALA A 108 -2.23 2.77 -1.77
C ALA A 108 -3.45 2.23 -1.00
N LEU A 109 -3.72 2.75 0.19
CA LEU A 109 -4.90 2.39 1.00
C LEU A 109 -6.19 3.08 0.53
N LEU A 110 -6.10 4.23 -0.17
CA LEU A 110 -7.27 4.95 -0.69
C LEU A 110 -8.15 4.13 -1.66
N PRO A 111 -7.61 3.40 -2.66
CA PRO A 111 -8.43 2.54 -3.50
C PRO A 111 -9.07 1.38 -2.72
N VAL A 112 -8.39 0.82 -1.71
CA VAL A 112 -8.94 -0.20 -0.82
C VAL A 112 -10.11 0.37 -0.02
N ALA A 113 -9.95 1.56 0.57
CA ALA A 113 -11.01 2.25 1.30
C ALA A 113 -12.28 2.39 0.46
N ARG A 114 -12.17 2.91 -0.77
CA ARG A 114 -13.32 3.03 -1.69
C ARG A 114 -13.95 1.69 -2.05
N HIS A 115 -13.14 0.65 -2.20
CA HIS A 115 -13.64 -0.69 -2.44
C HIS A 115 -14.44 -1.21 -1.24
N MET A 116 -13.92 -1.03 -0.03
CA MET A 116 -14.60 -1.41 1.22
C MET A 116 -15.92 -0.64 1.39
N GLU A 117 -15.97 0.67 1.08
CA GLU A 117 -17.23 1.43 1.08
C GLU A 117 -18.26 0.83 0.12
N SER A 118 -17.84 0.41 -1.06
CA SER A 118 -18.74 -0.22 -2.05
C SER A 118 -19.30 -1.56 -1.58
N LEU A 119 -18.60 -2.26 -0.67
CA LEU A 119 -19.03 -3.49 -0.02
C LEU A 119 -19.90 -3.25 1.23
N GLY A 120 -20.19 -1.98 1.54
CA GLY A 120 -21.03 -1.58 2.67
C GLY A 120 -20.29 -1.43 4.00
N TYR A 121 -18.95 -1.30 3.98
CA TYR A 121 -18.17 -0.94 5.16
C TYR A 121 -18.15 0.57 5.36
N THR A 122 -18.01 1.00 6.60
CA THR A 122 -17.79 2.41 6.96
C THR A 122 -16.29 2.64 7.07
N VAL A 123 -15.70 3.44 6.19
CA VAL A 123 -14.29 3.83 6.32
C VAL A 123 -14.16 4.83 7.46
N VAL A 124 -13.35 4.49 8.47
CA VAL A 124 -13.08 5.38 9.60
C VAL A 124 -11.98 6.38 9.20
N GLY A 125 -10.93 5.91 8.55
CA GLY A 125 -9.84 6.74 8.06
C GLY A 125 -8.53 5.97 7.91
N VAL A 126 -7.50 6.69 7.45
CA VAL A 126 -6.12 6.21 7.42
C VAL A 126 -5.35 6.92 8.54
N THR A 127 -4.78 6.15 9.44
CA THR A 127 -3.89 6.63 10.52
C THR A 127 -2.46 6.68 9.98
N GLU A 128 -1.78 7.78 10.23
CA GLU A 128 -0.38 7.98 9.86
C GLU A 128 0.57 7.19 10.80
N PRO A 129 1.76 6.79 10.32
CA PRO A 129 2.76 6.13 11.15
C PRO A 129 3.21 7.01 12.32
N ASP A 130 3.23 6.44 13.53
CA ASP A 130 3.72 7.10 14.74
C ASP A 130 5.25 6.97 14.86
N GLY A 131 5.97 7.80 14.12
CA GLY A 131 7.42 7.97 14.26
C GLY A 131 8.27 6.89 13.58
N ASP A 132 9.50 6.68 14.09
CA ASP A 132 10.50 5.81 13.47
C ASP A 132 10.30 4.31 13.78
N GLU A 133 9.35 3.96 14.66
CA GLU A 133 9.16 2.57 15.13
C GLU A 133 8.23 1.75 14.23
N ASP A 134 7.23 2.38 13.62
CA ASP A 134 6.32 1.73 12.68
C ASP A 134 6.09 2.63 11.46
N PRO A 135 6.72 2.36 10.30
CA PRO A 135 6.62 3.19 9.12
C PRO A 135 5.32 2.94 8.32
N PHE A 136 4.36 2.19 8.86
CA PHE A 136 3.16 1.82 8.13
C PHE A 136 1.95 2.71 8.44
N PHE A 137 1.16 2.94 7.40
CA PHE A 137 -0.16 3.55 7.45
C PHE A 137 -1.21 2.48 7.73
N TYR A 138 -2.21 2.81 8.55
CA TYR A 138 -3.28 1.90 8.91
C TYR A 138 -4.63 2.42 8.43
N LEU A 139 -5.27 1.71 7.51
CA LEU A 139 -6.65 1.96 7.11
C LEU A 139 -7.58 1.17 8.03
N GLN A 140 -8.41 1.89 8.80
CA GLN A 140 -9.48 1.28 9.59
C GLN A 140 -10.81 1.35 8.83
N VAL A 141 -11.47 0.19 8.73
CA VAL A 141 -12.85 0.08 8.21
C VAL A 141 -13.74 -0.67 9.21
N ASP A 142 -14.91 -0.12 9.46
CA ASP A 142 -15.86 -0.64 10.43
C ASP A 142 -17.09 -1.26 9.74
N LYS A 143 -17.66 -2.29 10.33
CA LYS A 143 -18.94 -2.87 9.91
C LYS A 143 -19.72 -3.39 11.10
N LEU A 144 -21.01 -3.08 11.13
CA LEU A 144 -21.95 -3.63 12.09
C LEU A 144 -22.51 -4.93 11.53
N GLU A 145 -22.04 -6.06 12.04
CA GLU A 145 -22.54 -7.38 11.65
C GLU A 145 -22.46 -8.38 12.80
N GLN A 146 -23.31 -9.40 12.74
CA GLN A 146 -23.22 -10.56 13.62
C GLN A 146 -22.39 -11.62 12.92
N HIS A 147 -21.43 -12.20 13.64
CA HIS A 147 -20.58 -13.26 13.10
C HIS A 147 -20.65 -14.53 13.96
N THR A 148 -20.64 -15.67 13.30
CA THR A 148 -20.16 -16.95 13.87
C THR A 148 -18.68 -17.14 13.54
N PRO A 149 -17.95 -18.03 14.24
CA PRO A 149 -16.56 -18.37 13.92
C PRO A 149 -16.32 -18.70 12.44
N GLU A 150 -17.23 -19.45 11.81
CA GLU A 150 -17.16 -19.82 10.40
C GLU A 150 -17.34 -18.62 9.48
N SER A 151 -18.32 -17.76 9.79
CA SER A 151 -18.56 -16.56 8.99
C SER A 151 -17.43 -15.54 9.11
N LEU A 152 -16.82 -15.42 10.29
CA LEU A 152 -15.68 -14.54 10.53
C LEU A 152 -14.43 -15.08 9.83
N GLN A 153 -14.23 -16.39 9.83
CA GLN A 153 -13.15 -17.01 9.06
C GLN A 153 -13.27 -16.69 7.57
N ALA A 154 -14.44 -16.92 6.98
CA ALA A 154 -14.68 -16.61 5.57
C ALA A 154 -14.54 -15.11 5.29
N ARG A 155 -14.93 -14.26 6.24
CA ARG A 155 -14.73 -12.80 6.17
C ARG A 155 -13.24 -12.46 6.14
N VAL A 156 -12.45 -12.99 7.06
CA VAL A 156 -11.01 -12.72 7.12
C VAL A 156 -10.29 -13.23 5.88
N GLU A 157 -10.65 -14.42 5.38
CA GLU A 157 -10.10 -14.94 4.11
C GLU A 157 -10.39 -13.98 2.95
N ALA A 158 -11.61 -13.44 2.87
CA ALA A 158 -11.95 -12.44 1.86
C ALA A 158 -11.16 -11.12 2.03
N LEU A 159 -10.87 -10.70 3.26
CA LEU A 159 -10.07 -9.50 3.52
C LEU A 159 -8.60 -9.69 3.10
N TYR A 160 -8.02 -10.86 3.36
CA TYR A 160 -6.69 -11.21 2.83
C TYR A 160 -6.68 -11.20 1.30
N ALA A 161 -7.69 -11.77 0.66
CA ALA A 161 -7.79 -11.76 -0.80
C ALA A 161 -7.91 -10.32 -1.37
N ILE A 162 -8.60 -9.42 -0.66
CA ILE A 162 -8.66 -7.99 -1.02
C ILE A 162 -7.26 -7.36 -0.87
N ALA A 163 -6.54 -7.64 0.21
CA ALA A 163 -5.19 -7.12 0.40
C ALA A 163 -4.26 -7.53 -0.75
N GLU A 164 -4.31 -8.81 -1.17
CA GLU A 164 -3.57 -9.31 -2.32
C GLU A 164 -4.04 -8.66 -3.64
N GLN A 165 -5.34 -8.51 -3.84
CA GLN A 165 -5.91 -7.93 -5.07
C GLN A 165 -5.46 -6.48 -5.30
N PHE A 166 -5.36 -5.70 -4.23
CA PHE A 166 -4.93 -4.30 -4.28
C PHE A 166 -3.41 -4.15 -4.12
N GLU A 167 -2.69 -5.27 -4.03
CA GLU A 167 -1.23 -5.33 -3.87
C GLU A 167 -0.72 -4.51 -2.66
N ILE A 168 -1.54 -4.40 -1.60
CA ILE A 168 -1.17 -3.70 -0.36
C ILE A 168 -0.28 -4.59 0.54
N ALA A 169 0.39 -4.00 1.53
CA ALA A 169 1.41 -4.71 2.29
C ALA A 169 0.85 -5.92 3.05
N ASP A 170 -0.24 -5.75 3.81
CA ASP A 170 -0.96 -6.85 4.47
C ASP A 170 -2.33 -6.41 5.04
N TYR A 171 -3.06 -7.38 5.58
CA TYR A 171 -4.16 -7.16 6.52
C TYR A 171 -3.65 -7.44 7.94
N ASP A 172 -3.66 -6.39 8.78
CA ASP A 172 -3.02 -6.42 10.11
C ASP A 172 -3.88 -7.15 11.15
N GLY A 173 -5.19 -6.97 11.10
CA GLY A 173 -6.08 -7.66 12.03
C GLY A 173 -7.47 -7.06 12.17
N MET A 174 -8.17 -7.54 13.21
CA MET A 174 -9.53 -7.14 13.55
C MET A 174 -9.65 -6.77 15.02
N ASN A 175 -10.59 -5.88 15.30
CA ASN A 175 -11.07 -5.55 16.63
C ASN A 175 -12.60 -5.67 16.67
N VAL A 176 -13.13 -6.06 17.83
CA VAL A 176 -14.57 -6.21 18.05
C VAL A 176 -15.00 -5.42 19.28
N VAL A 177 -16.04 -4.63 19.13
CA VAL A 177 -16.67 -3.89 20.22
C VAL A 177 -18.19 -3.99 20.13
N ALA A 178 -18.87 -3.67 21.22
CA ALA A 178 -20.32 -3.54 21.23
C ALA A 178 -20.78 -2.55 20.13
N ALA A 179 -21.90 -2.88 19.48
CA ALA A 179 -22.53 -2.03 18.47
C ALA A 179 -23.05 -0.70 19.04
#